data_AF-A0A0D2L3B2-F1
#
_entry.id   AF-A0A0D2L3B2-F1
#
_cell.length_a   1.000
_cell.length_b   1.000
_cell.length_c   1.000
_cell.angle_alpha   90.00
_cell.angle_beta   90.00
_cell.angle_gamma   90.00
#
_symmetry.space_group_name_H-M   'P 1'
#
loop_
_entity.id
_entity.type
_entity.pdbx_description
1 polymer ?
#
loop_
_entity_poly.entity_id
_entity_poly.type
_entity_poly.pdbx_seq_one_letter_code
_entity_poly.pdbx_strand_id
1 'polypeptide(L)'
;MNGISEHPVVLYDYQFAPNAQKARNLLSMCRIPFQVCEQPFVMPRPILAGLGITYRRIPVNAIGRDLYADNRVFMEAVQTVFPAKAAALTQSPADHAYEAFGYRSFWVCLPLVPMKMISTEFLKDREELFSVFNRPDYEELRPSALAEFRQMLDDVENDFLANGPWIGGDKCSIADIHASWMIKMVLQTMDIQTEPGFSAEDFPKVHAWINGLPLHTAENDADKISAEDAKERILSSGYAAEDIGIDPADPNGLQAGTHVSVGTTDDAKPGGRPQEGKLVGLSRREIVVELPNGLRMHFPRLGFVLKRV
;
A
#
# COMPACT_ATOMS: atom_id res chain seq x y z
N MET A 1 -19.86 16.05 -15.78
CA MET A 1 -18.52 16.62 -15.57
C MET A 1 -18.31 16.73 -14.07
N ASN A 2 -17.87 15.63 -13.43
CA ASN A 2 -17.58 15.63 -12.00
C ASN A 2 -16.30 16.41 -11.79
N GLY A 3 -16.35 17.41 -10.91
CA GLY A 3 -15.26 18.37 -10.68
C GLY A 3 -13.93 17.66 -10.49
N ILE A 4 -12.93 18.10 -11.25
CA ILE A 4 -11.54 17.69 -11.05
C ILE A 4 -11.20 18.12 -9.62
N SER A 5 -10.87 17.13 -8.79
CA SER A 5 -10.25 17.34 -7.48
C SER A 5 -9.13 18.38 -7.62
N GLU A 6 -9.05 19.34 -6.69
CA GLU A 6 -8.03 20.41 -6.71
C GLU A 6 -6.60 19.87 -6.90
N HIS A 7 -6.37 18.62 -6.46
CA HIS A 7 -5.19 17.83 -6.79
C HIS A 7 -5.59 16.51 -7.48
N PRO A 8 -5.04 16.19 -8.67
CA PRO A 8 -5.29 14.91 -9.31
C PRO A 8 -4.65 13.76 -8.53
N VAL A 9 -5.33 12.62 -8.47
CA VAL A 9 -4.83 11.40 -7.84
C VAL A 9 -4.49 10.37 -8.93
N VAL A 10 -3.24 9.94 -8.97
CA VAL A 10 -2.75 8.93 -9.92
C VAL A 10 -2.05 7.82 -9.15
N LEU A 11 -2.48 6.56 -9.34
CA LEU A 11 -1.84 5.40 -8.74
C LEU A 11 -0.95 4.72 -9.77
N TYR A 12 0.33 4.56 -9.45
CA TYR A 12 1.24 3.73 -10.23
C TYR A 12 1.21 2.33 -9.66
N ASP A 13 0.33 1.49 -10.21
CA ASP A 13 0.11 0.14 -9.71
C ASP A 13 -0.24 -0.88 -10.79
N TYR A 14 -0.51 -2.11 -10.37
CA TYR A 14 -1.18 -3.11 -11.18
C TYR A 14 -2.34 -3.69 -10.40
N GLN A 15 -3.39 -4.08 -11.12
CA GLN A 15 -4.69 -4.39 -10.54
C GLN A 15 -4.65 -5.35 -9.35
N PHE A 16 -3.90 -6.45 -9.44
CA PHE A 16 -3.88 -7.51 -8.43
C PHE A 16 -2.79 -7.33 -7.36
N ALA A 17 -2.10 -6.18 -7.31
CA ALA A 17 -1.16 -5.90 -6.24
C ALA A 17 -1.92 -5.71 -4.93
N PRO A 18 -1.66 -6.51 -3.87
CA PRO A 18 -2.48 -6.45 -2.66
C PRO A 18 -2.34 -5.08 -1.97
N ASN A 19 -1.13 -4.51 -1.90
CA ASN A 19 -0.94 -3.17 -1.36
C ASN A 19 -1.63 -2.08 -2.21
N ALA A 20 -1.82 -2.29 -3.51
CA ALA A 20 -2.56 -1.33 -4.34
C ALA A 20 -4.06 -1.38 -4.04
N GLN A 21 -4.61 -2.58 -3.81
CA GLN A 21 -6.01 -2.76 -3.41
C GLN A 21 -6.34 -1.97 -2.13
N LYS A 22 -5.39 -1.85 -1.19
CA LYS A 22 -5.56 -1.01 0.00
C LYS A 22 -5.79 0.47 -0.35
N ALA A 23 -4.96 1.05 -1.21
CA ALA A 23 -5.11 2.43 -1.68
C ALA A 23 -6.41 2.64 -2.48
N ARG A 24 -6.73 1.70 -3.37
CA ARG A 24 -7.93 1.72 -4.20
C ARG A 24 -9.22 1.64 -3.37
N ASN A 25 -9.25 0.76 -2.36
CA ASN A 25 -10.36 0.65 -1.42
C ASN A 25 -10.56 1.96 -0.64
N LEU A 26 -9.48 2.55 -0.11
CA LEU A 26 -9.53 3.84 0.58
C LEU A 26 -10.19 4.92 -0.29
N LEU A 27 -9.64 5.13 -1.49
CA LEU A 27 -10.10 6.19 -2.39
C LEU A 27 -11.55 5.97 -2.83
N SER A 28 -11.91 4.72 -3.10
CA SER A 28 -13.27 4.36 -3.53
C SER A 28 -14.30 4.55 -2.41
N MET A 29 -13.98 4.12 -1.20
CA MET A 29 -14.85 4.32 -0.03
C MET A 29 -14.99 5.80 0.34
N CYS A 30 -13.94 6.60 0.15
CA CYS A 30 -13.98 8.06 0.30
C CYS A 30 -14.55 8.79 -0.92
N ARG A 31 -14.91 8.08 -2.01
CA ARG A 31 -15.39 8.66 -3.28
C ARG A 31 -14.44 9.73 -3.85
N ILE A 32 -13.14 9.48 -3.76
CA ILE A 32 -12.09 10.30 -4.35
C ILE A 32 -11.80 9.74 -5.75
N PRO A 33 -12.03 10.51 -6.83
CA PRO A 33 -11.67 10.09 -8.18
C PRO A 33 -10.17 9.92 -8.30
N PHE A 34 -9.75 8.81 -8.90
CA PHE A 34 -8.35 8.53 -9.20
C PHE A 34 -8.23 7.85 -10.56
N GLN A 35 -7.02 7.88 -11.11
CA GLN A 35 -6.67 7.13 -12.31
C GLN A 35 -5.49 6.21 -12.02
N VAL A 36 -5.34 5.18 -12.85
CA VAL A 36 -4.27 4.18 -12.71
C VAL A 36 -3.33 4.26 -13.90
N CYS A 37 -2.04 4.44 -13.61
CA CYS A 37 -0.96 4.30 -14.57
C CYS A 37 -0.32 2.91 -14.41
N GLU A 38 -0.75 1.97 -15.24
CA GLU A 38 -0.43 0.54 -15.09
C GLU A 38 1.08 0.29 -15.10
N GLN A 39 1.57 -0.47 -14.12
CA GLN A 39 2.96 -0.90 -14.00
C GLN A 39 3.10 -2.38 -14.37
N PRO A 40 4.26 -2.82 -14.86
CA PRO A 40 4.51 -4.25 -15.05
C PRO A 40 4.37 -5.03 -13.74
N PHE A 41 4.15 -6.34 -13.82
CA PHE A 41 4.01 -7.19 -12.62
C PHE A 41 5.36 -7.45 -11.90
N VAL A 42 6.44 -7.58 -12.67
CA VAL A 42 7.82 -7.81 -12.23
C VAL A 42 8.75 -6.73 -12.80
N MET A 43 9.89 -6.46 -12.18
CA MET A 43 10.85 -5.46 -12.67
C MET A 43 11.26 -5.72 -14.14
N PRO A 44 11.61 -4.68 -14.93
CA PRO A 44 11.77 -3.28 -14.54
C PRO A 44 10.45 -2.47 -14.48
N ARG A 45 10.55 -1.23 -13.96
CA ARG A 45 9.47 -0.24 -13.89
C ARG A 45 9.84 1.01 -14.71
N PRO A 46 9.77 0.96 -16.06
CA PRO A 46 10.32 2.01 -16.91
C PRO A 46 9.61 3.36 -16.72
N ILE A 47 8.30 3.35 -16.44
CA ILE A 47 7.52 4.58 -16.21
C ILE A 47 8.03 5.32 -14.96
N LEU A 48 8.11 4.62 -13.83
CA LEU A 48 8.65 5.19 -12.58
C LEU A 48 10.13 5.60 -12.72
N ALA A 49 10.95 4.77 -13.37
CA ALA A 49 12.35 5.12 -13.63
C ALA A 49 12.47 6.40 -14.48
N GLY A 50 11.57 6.60 -15.46
CA GLY A 50 11.48 7.82 -16.26
C GLY A 50 11.05 9.07 -15.47
N LEU A 51 10.49 8.89 -14.28
CA LEU A 51 10.20 9.95 -13.30
C LEU A 51 11.34 10.16 -12.28
N GLY A 52 12.45 9.42 -12.41
CA GLY A 52 13.57 9.44 -11.45
C GLY A 52 13.32 8.60 -10.20
N ILE A 53 12.31 7.73 -10.22
CA ILE A 53 11.93 6.90 -9.08
C ILE A 53 12.63 5.54 -9.21
N THR A 54 13.55 5.28 -8.29
CA THR A 54 14.30 4.02 -8.18
C THR A 54 13.71 3.07 -7.14
N TYR A 55 12.83 3.59 -6.27
CA TYR A 55 12.03 2.78 -5.35
C TYR A 55 11.24 1.71 -6.11
N ARG A 56 11.36 0.45 -5.67
CA ARG A 56 10.87 -0.69 -6.45
C ARG A 56 9.45 -1.16 -6.12
N ARG A 57 8.97 -0.90 -4.90
CA ARG A 57 7.67 -1.44 -4.46
C ARG A 57 6.54 -0.64 -5.10
N ILE A 58 5.38 -1.27 -5.13
CA ILE A 58 4.15 -0.79 -5.72
C ILE A 58 3.04 -0.98 -4.68
N PRO A 59 2.10 -0.04 -4.54
CA PRO A 59 1.91 1.16 -5.36
C PRO A 59 2.90 2.29 -5.02
N VAL A 60 3.07 3.22 -5.96
CA VAL A 60 3.48 4.59 -5.67
C VAL A 60 2.29 5.47 -6.00
N ASN A 61 1.76 6.19 -5.01
CA ASN A 61 0.51 6.95 -5.17
C ASN A 61 0.82 8.44 -5.28
N ALA A 62 0.25 9.16 -6.25
CA ALA A 62 0.46 10.59 -6.42
C ALA A 62 -0.79 11.38 -6.02
N ILE A 63 -0.59 12.51 -5.33
CA ILE A 63 -1.57 13.58 -5.16
C ILE A 63 -0.91 14.87 -5.64
N GLY A 64 -1.25 15.33 -6.85
CA GLY A 64 -0.51 16.41 -7.49
C GLY A 64 0.97 16.05 -7.72
N ARG A 65 1.90 16.86 -7.22
CA ARG A 65 3.37 16.63 -7.32
C ARG A 65 3.98 15.84 -6.16
N ASP A 66 3.18 15.42 -5.19
CA ASP A 66 3.64 14.63 -4.04
C ASP A 66 3.31 13.15 -4.28
N LEU A 67 4.33 12.32 -4.23
CA LEU A 67 4.27 10.87 -4.47
C LEU A 67 4.59 10.12 -3.19
N TYR A 68 3.74 9.18 -2.83
CA TYR A 68 3.80 8.41 -1.60
C TYR A 68 4.22 6.98 -1.92
N ALA A 69 5.38 6.59 -1.39
CA ALA A 69 5.95 5.26 -1.61
C ALA A 69 5.28 4.16 -0.77
N ASP A 70 4.53 4.55 0.27
CA ASP A 70 3.88 3.63 1.20
C ASP A 70 2.45 4.10 1.53
N ASN A 71 1.56 3.14 1.78
CA ASN A 71 0.16 3.41 2.10
C ASN A 71 -0.03 4.16 3.42
N ARG A 72 0.91 4.06 4.39
CA ARG A 72 0.81 4.77 5.66
C ARG A 72 0.75 6.28 5.46
N VAL A 73 1.78 6.85 4.83
CA VAL A 73 1.85 8.29 4.54
C VAL A 73 0.81 8.71 3.50
N PHE A 74 0.49 7.83 2.53
CA PHE A 74 -0.57 8.11 1.57
C PHE A 74 -1.95 8.26 2.23
N MET A 75 -2.31 7.35 3.15
CA MET A 75 -3.57 7.43 3.88
C MET A 75 -3.64 8.68 4.74
N GLU A 76 -2.56 9.02 5.46
CA GLU A 76 -2.48 10.27 6.22
C GLU A 76 -2.67 11.50 5.31
N ALA A 77 -2.03 11.52 4.14
CA ALA A 77 -2.19 12.58 3.16
C ALA A 77 -3.63 12.69 2.61
N VAL A 78 -4.31 11.57 2.35
CA VAL A 78 -5.72 11.58 1.92
C VAL A 78 -6.61 12.23 2.98
N GLN A 79 -6.37 11.96 4.27
CA GLN A 79 -7.15 12.59 5.36
C GLN A 79 -6.95 14.12 5.40
N THR A 80 -5.73 14.58 5.16
CA THR A 80 -5.38 16.01 5.21
C THR A 80 -5.80 16.78 3.95
N VAL A 81 -5.56 16.21 2.76
CA VAL A 81 -5.83 16.88 1.48
C VAL A 81 -7.31 16.82 1.10
N PHE A 82 -8.02 15.76 1.50
CA PHE A 82 -9.43 15.55 1.16
C PHE A 82 -10.34 15.40 2.39
N PRO A 83 -10.28 16.28 3.40
CA PRO A 83 -10.88 16.04 4.72
C PRO A 83 -12.40 15.80 4.66
N ALA A 84 -13.13 16.53 3.80
CA ALA A 84 -14.57 16.35 3.64
C ALA A 84 -14.96 14.98 3.05
N LYS A 85 -14.12 14.42 2.18
CA LYS A 85 -14.33 13.10 1.58
C LYS A 85 -13.84 11.98 2.49
N ALA A 86 -12.66 12.17 3.06
CA ALA A 86 -12.04 11.31 4.07
C ALA A 86 -12.94 11.06 5.28
N ALA A 87 -13.76 12.05 5.68
CA ALA A 87 -14.75 11.91 6.75
C ALA A 87 -15.81 10.80 6.51
N ALA A 88 -15.88 10.22 5.31
CA ALA A 88 -16.69 9.03 5.04
C ALA A 88 -16.21 7.78 5.81
N LEU A 89 -14.93 7.73 6.18
CA LEU A 89 -14.34 6.68 6.99
C LEU A 89 -13.96 7.23 8.36
N THR A 90 -14.51 6.61 9.41
CA THR A 90 -14.18 7.00 10.79
C THR A 90 -12.76 6.55 11.16
N GLN A 91 -12.11 7.35 12.00
CA GLN A 91 -10.80 7.04 12.58
C GLN A 91 -10.93 6.67 14.05
N SER A 92 -10.00 5.85 14.52
CA SER A 92 -9.89 5.41 15.91
C SER A 92 -8.43 5.43 16.38
N PRO A 93 -8.15 5.68 17.67
CA PRO A 93 -6.80 5.50 18.23
C PRO A 93 -6.22 4.10 18.02
N ALA A 94 -7.08 3.09 17.75
CA ALA A 94 -6.68 1.72 17.48
C ALA A 94 -6.26 1.46 16.01
N ASP A 95 -6.40 2.43 15.09
CA ASP A 95 -6.15 2.22 13.65
C ASP A 95 -4.73 1.69 13.37
N HIS A 96 -3.72 2.14 14.11
CA HIS A 96 -2.36 1.63 13.98
C HIS A 96 -2.18 0.17 14.44
N ALA A 97 -3.03 -0.32 15.35
CA ALA A 97 -3.04 -1.74 15.71
C ALA A 97 -3.60 -2.59 14.56
N TYR A 98 -4.66 -2.12 13.90
CA TYR A 98 -5.21 -2.77 12.70
C TYR A 98 -4.25 -2.67 11.50
N GLU A 99 -3.49 -1.59 11.39
CA GLU A 99 -2.40 -1.46 10.42
C GLU A 99 -1.33 -2.52 10.64
N ALA A 100 -0.89 -2.72 11.89
CA ALA A 100 0.07 -3.75 12.24
C ALA A 100 -0.47 -5.16 11.99
N PHE A 101 -1.75 -5.41 12.30
CA PHE A 101 -2.43 -6.67 11.96
C PHE A 101 -2.44 -6.91 10.44
N GLY A 102 -2.85 -5.91 9.65
CA GLY A 102 -2.83 -6.00 8.19
C GLY A 102 -1.43 -6.27 7.65
N TYR A 103 -0.41 -5.62 8.19
CA TYR A 103 0.98 -5.89 7.82
C TYR A 103 1.42 -7.31 8.23
N ARG A 104 0.99 -7.82 9.40
CA ARG A 104 1.28 -9.20 9.80
C ARG A 104 0.59 -10.22 8.88
N SER A 105 -0.65 -9.94 8.47
CA SER A 105 -1.39 -10.82 7.55
C SER A 105 -0.68 -10.98 6.21
N PHE A 106 0.02 -9.95 5.72
CA PHE A 106 0.87 -10.04 4.52
C PHE A 106 1.90 -11.15 4.65
N TRP A 107 2.70 -11.14 5.73
CA TRP A 107 3.75 -12.13 5.94
C TRP A 107 3.20 -13.54 6.15
N VAL A 108 2.08 -13.68 6.86
CA VAL A 108 1.41 -14.98 7.05
C VAL A 108 0.89 -15.56 5.73
N CYS A 109 0.45 -14.71 4.81
CA CYS A 109 -0.16 -15.15 3.57
C CYS A 109 0.85 -15.35 2.42
N LEU A 110 2.10 -14.91 2.55
CA LEU A 110 3.10 -15.10 1.48
C LEU A 110 3.33 -16.57 1.11
N PRO A 111 3.43 -17.54 2.05
CA PRO A 111 3.53 -18.95 1.69
C PRO A 111 2.25 -19.54 1.06
N LEU A 112 1.14 -18.80 1.10
CA LEU A 112 -0.11 -19.23 0.46
C LEU A 112 -0.14 -18.96 -1.03
N VAL A 113 0.79 -18.14 -1.57
CA VAL A 113 0.87 -17.80 -2.99
C VAL A 113 0.91 -19.10 -3.82
N PRO A 114 -0.13 -19.38 -4.62
CA PRO A 114 -0.18 -20.57 -5.46
C PRO A 114 1.03 -20.73 -6.37
N MET A 115 1.62 -21.94 -6.40
CA MET A 115 2.76 -22.27 -7.26
C MET A 115 2.50 -21.97 -8.75
N LYS A 116 1.25 -22.08 -9.21
CA LYS A 116 0.86 -21.70 -10.59
C LYS A 116 1.10 -20.23 -10.94
N MET A 117 1.16 -19.33 -9.95
CA MET A 117 1.48 -17.91 -10.12
C MET A 117 2.98 -17.61 -9.96
N ILE A 118 3.75 -18.60 -9.55
CA ILE A 118 5.18 -18.51 -9.30
C ILE A 118 5.92 -18.89 -10.58
N SER A 119 6.06 -17.93 -11.51
CA SER A 119 6.95 -18.09 -12.67
C SER A 119 8.42 -17.94 -12.23
N THR A 120 9.36 -18.39 -13.07
CA THR A 120 10.80 -18.19 -12.83
C THR A 120 11.16 -16.71 -12.68
N GLU A 121 10.56 -15.85 -13.49
CA GLU A 121 10.74 -14.39 -13.45
C GLU A 121 10.15 -13.81 -12.17
N PHE A 122 8.98 -14.31 -11.74
CA PHE A 122 8.38 -13.93 -10.47
C PHE A 122 9.26 -14.31 -9.29
N LEU A 123 9.75 -15.56 -9.22
CA LEU A 123 10.65 -16.01 -8.16
C LEU A 123 11.87 -15.13 -8.06
N LYS A 124 12.61 -14.96 -9.16
CA LYS A 124 13.80 -14.10 -9.19
C LYS A 124 13.51 -12.68 -8.72
N ASP A 125 12.37 -12.11 -9.11
CA ASP A 125 11.97 -10.77 -8.67
C ASP A 125 11.60 -10.72 -7.18
N ARG A 126 10.86 -11.72 -6.69
CA ARG A 126 10.33 -11.76 -5.32
C ARG A 126 11.33 -12.27 -4.29
N GLU A 127 12.30 -13.09 -4.65
CA GLU A 127 13.41 -13.52 -3.81
C GLU A 127 14.28 -12.34 -3.34
N GLU A 128 14.37 -11.27 -4.14
CA GLU A 128 15.00 -10.01 -3.74
C GLU A 128 14.15 -9.18 -2.76
N LEU A 129 12.83 -9.42 -2.70
CA LEU A 129 11.87 -8.68 -1.88
C LEU A 129 11.54 -9.40 -0.58
N PHE A 130 11.23 -10.69 -0.62
CA PHE A 130 10.71 -11.43 0.52
C PHE A 130 11.54 -12.68 0.76
N SER A 131 12.21 -12.71 1.91
CA SER A 131 13.12 -13.79 2.30
C SER A 131 12.45 -15.17 2.36
N VAL A 132 11.13 -15.22 2.50
CA VAL A 132 10.35 -16.46 2.50
C VAL A 132 10.52 -17.27 1.22
N PHE A 133 10.67 -16.61 0.05
CA PHE A 133 10.89 -17.30 -1.23
C PHE A 133 12.30 -17.90 -1.35
N ASN A 134 13.25 -17.47 -0.51
CA ASN A 134 14.61 -18.03 -0.45
C ASN A 134 14.70 -19.26 0.47
N ARG A 135 13.60 -19.69 1.09
CA ARG A 135 13.60 -20.81 2.02
C ARG A 135 13.65 -22.15 1.27
N PRO A 136 14.51 -23.10 1.67
CA PRO A 136 14.57 -24.41 1.04
C PRO A 136 13.31 -25.25 1.28
N ASP A 137 12.54 -24.94 2.33
CA ASP A 137 11.32 -25.63 2.73
C ASP A 137 10.04 -24.86 2.33
N TYR A 138 10.11 -23.90 1.41
CA TYR A 138 8.97 -23.03 1.05
C TYR A 138 7.67 -23.79 0.77
N GLU A 139 7.73 -24.87 -0.02
CA GLU A 139 6.55 -25.67 -0.38
C GLU A 139 5.92 -26.38 0.83
N GLU A 140 6.71 -26.69 1.86
CA GLU A 140 6.26 -27.35 3.09
C GLU A 140 5.59 -26.37 4.07
N LEU A 141 5.69 -25.06 3.83
CA LEU A 141 5.11 -24.03 4.72
C LEU A 141 3.60 -23.88 4.58
N ARG A 142 3.01 -24.32 3.46
CA ARG A 142 1.59 -24.07 3.15
C ARG A 142 0.64 -24.54 4.25
N PRO A 143 0.76 -25.74 4.84
CA PRO A 143 -0.14 -26.17 5.92
C PRO A 143 -0.08 -25.25 7.15
N SER A 144 1.12 -24.82 7.55
CA SER A 144 1.30 -23.90 8.68
C SER A 144 0.73 -22.52 8.36
N ALA A 145 0.94 -22.01 7.15
CA ALA A 145 0.39 -20.74 6.71
C ALA A 145 -1.14 -20.77 6.64
N LEU A 146 -1.76 -21.89 6.21
CA LEU A 146 -3.21 -22.07 6.25
C LEU A 146 -3.73 -22.07 7.70
N ALA A 147 -3.03 -22.72 8.62
CA ALA A 147 -3.41 -22.73 10.04
C ALA A 147 -3.31 -21.32 10.67
N GLU A 148 -2.22 -20.59 10.43
CA GLU A 148 -2.07 -19.20 10.89
C GLU A 148 -3.14 -18.29 10.26
N PHE A 149 -3.39 -18.42 8.96
CA PHE A 149 -4.43 -17.64 8.28
C PHE A 149 -5.81 -17.95 8.82
N ARG A 150 -6.15 -19.23 9.05
CA ARG A 150 -7.41 -19.65 9.66
C ARG A 150 -7.60 -19.00 11.04
N GLN A 151 -6.54 -18.93 11.86
CA GLN A 151 -6.64 -18.24 13.13
C GLN A 151 -6.87 -16.73 12.98
N MET A 152 -6.20 -16.08 12.03
CA MET A 152 -6.48 -14.67 11.75
C MET A 152 -7.93 -14.43 11.33
N LEU A 153 -8.53 -15.36 10.57
CA LEU A 153 -9.95 -15.26 10.23
C LEU A 153 -10.84 -15.42 11.46
N ASP A 154 -10.49 -16.30 12.40
CA ASP A 154 -11.23 -16.49 13.65
C ASP A 154 -11.20 -15.23 14.53
N ASP A 155 -10.04 -14.60 14.68
CA ASP A 155 -9.90 -13.31 15.38
C ASP A 155 -10.80 -12.23 14.72
N VAL A 156 -10.83 -12.18 13.38
CA VAL A 156 -11.65 -11.20 12.67
C VAL A 156 -13.15 -11.49 12.82
N GLU A 157 -13.56 -12.75 12.63
CA GLU A 157 -14.95 -13.22 12.72
C GLU A 157 -15.55 -12.97 14.10
N ASN A 158 -14.79 -13.28 15.15
CA ASN A 158 -15.30 -13.31 16.52
C ASN A 158 -15.02 -12.02 17.28
N ASP A 159 -13.86 -11.39 17.07
CA ASP A 159 -13.45 -10.22 17.86
C ASP A 159 -13.61 -8.92 17.08
N PHE A 160 -13.05 -8.83 15.87
CA PHE A 160 -13.05 -7.55 15.14
C PHE A 160 -14.46 -7.20 14.63
N LEU A 161 -15.22 -8.20 14.21
CA LEU A 161 -16.61 -8.09 13.73
C LEU A 161 -17.63 -8.48 14.83
N ALA A 162 -17.24 -8.39 16.10
CA ALA A 162 -18.13 -8.70 17.23
C ALA A 162 -19.32 -7.73 17.32
N ASN A 163 -19.08 -6.47 16.96
CA ASN A 163 -20.02 -5.36 17.22
C ASN A 163 -20.74 -4.85 15.98
N GLY A 164 -20.56 -5.48 14.82
CA GLY A 164 -21.20 -5.04 13.58
C GLY A 164 -20.57 -5.63 12.32
N PRO A 165 -21.09 -5.26 11.14
CA PRO A 165 -20.57 -5.73 9.84
C PRO A 165 -19.20 -5.14 9.48
N TRP A 166 -18.73 -4.14 10.23
CA TRP A 166 -17.43 -3.51 10.07
C TRP A 166 -16.70 -3.44 11.42
N ILE A 167 -15.38 -3.28 11.39
CA ILE A 167 -14.56 -3.09 12.59
C ILE A 167 -15.01 -1.82 13.35
N GLY A 168 -15.44 -0.80 12.61
CA GLY A 168 -16.04 0.42 13.16
C GLY A 168 -17.49 0.29 13.66
N GLY A 169 -18.06 -0.93 13.67
CA GLY A 169 -19.47 -1.18 13.98
C GLY A 169 -20.35 -1.11 12.73
N ASP A 170 -21.25 -0.13 12.67
CA ASP A 170 -22.27 -0.05 11.62
C ASP A 170 -21.73 0.38 10.24
N LYS A 171 -20.56 1.02 10.20
CA LYS A 171 -19.99 1.60 8.98
C LYS A 171 -18.51 1.25 8.82
N CYS A 172 -18.08 1.15 7.57
CA CYS A 172 -16.67 0.99 7.23
C CYS A 172 -15.85 2.15 7.80
N SER A 173 -14.68 1.82 8.31
CA SER A 173 -13.74 2.70 8.99
C SER A 173 -12.32 2.53 8.44
N ILE A 174 -11.40 3.36 8.88
CA ILE A 174 -9.98 3.24 8.52
C ILE A 174 -9.39 1.89 8.98
N ALA A 175 -9.84 1.36 10.12
CA ALA A 175 -9.46 0.03 10.59
C ALA A 175 -9.75 -1.07 9.56
N ASP A 176 -10.90 -1.00 8.88
CA ASP A 176 -11.29 -1.97 7.85
C ASP A 176 -10.35 -1.93 6.64
N ILE A 177 -9.93 -0.73 6.22
CA ILE A 177 -8.96 -0.53 5.13
C ILE A 177 -7.59 -1.10 5.52
N HIS A 178 -7.19 -0.94 6.77
CA HIS A 178 -5.94 -1.47 7.29
C HIS A 178 -5.91 -3.00 7.38
N ALA A 179 -7.00 -3.63 7.84
CA ALA A 179 -7.03 -5.05 8.16
C ALA A 179 -7.40 -5.95 6.96
N SER A 180 -8.21 -5.47 6.01
CA SER A 180 -8.87 -6.34 5.03
C SER A 180 -8.05 -6.72 3.80
N TRP A 181 -7.12 -5.86 3.37
CA TRP A 181 -6.54 -5.90 2.02
C TRP A 181 -5.89 -7.24 1.66
N MET A 182 -5.11 -7.86 2.55
CA MET A 182 -4.54 -9.20 2.31
C MET A 182 -5.54 -10.33 2.47
N ILE A 183 -6.40 -10.26 3.49
CA ILE A 183 -7.44 -11.28 3.70
C ILE A 183 -8.33 -11.38 2.46
N LYS A 184 -8.80 -10.24 1.95
CA LYS A 184 -9.59 -10.14 0.72
C LYS A 184 -8.86 -10.74 -0.48
N MET A 185 -7.59 -10.41 -0.67
CA MET A 185 -6.79 -10.93 -1.78
C MET A 185 -6.62 -12.47 -1.69
N VAL A 186 -6.35 -13.00 -0.50
CA VAL A 186 -6.15 -14.43 -0.29
C VAL A 186 -7.44 -15.21 -0.50
N LEU A 187 -8.55 -14.74 0.06
CA LEU A 187 -9.85 -15.41 -0.09
C LEU A 187 -10.38 -15.32 -1.52
N GLN A 188 -10.38 -14.14 -2.14
CA GLN A 188 -11.04 -13.91 -3.42
C GLN A 188 -10.11 -14.07 -4.64
N THR A 189 -8.85 -13.63 -4.56
CA THR A 189 -7.92 -13.63 -5.71
C THR A 189 -7.05 -14.89 -5.75
N MET A 190 -6.56 -15.37 -4.61
CA MET A 190 -5.86 -16.66 -4.53
C MET A 190 -6.82 -17.85 -4.39
N ASP A 191 -8.12 -17.58 -4.25
CA ASP A 191 -9.21 -18.56 -4.19
C ASP A 191 -9.15 -19.54 -3.01
N ILE A 192 -8.52 -19.11 -1.89
CA ILE A 192 -8.42 -19.93 -0.67
C ILE A 192 -9.80 -20.23 -0.06
N GLN A 193 -10.83 -19.43 -0.37
CA GLN A 193 -12.22 -19.71 0.02
C GLN A 193 -12.75 -21.08 -0.44
N THR A 194 -12.12 -21.70 -1.45
CA THR A 194 -12.48 -23.05 -1.95
C THR A 194 -11.76 -24.18 -1.21
N GLU A 195 -10.76 -23.85 -0.40
CA GLU A 195 -10.08 -24.81 0.47
C GLU A 195 -11.00 -25.20 1.65
N PRO A 196 -10.95 -26.45 2.13
CA PRO A 196 -11.76 -26.88 3.26
C PRO A 196 -11.58 -25.98 4.49
N GLY A 197 -12.70 -25.46 4.98
CA GLY A 197 -12.73 -24.71 6.21
C GLY A 197 -12.47 -23.21 6.06
N PHE A 198 -12.46 -22.65 4.85
CA PHE A 198 -12.30 -21.21 4.59
C PHE A 198 -13.52 -20.60 3.89
N SER A 199 -14.62 -21.35 3.82
CA SER A 199 -15.82 -20.95 3.08
C SER A 199 -16.65 -19.91 3.82
N ALA A 200 -17.69 -19.40 3.17
CA ALA A 200 -18.68 -18.53 3.80
C ALA A 200 -19.51 -19.26 4.88
N GLU A 201 -19.53 -20.59 4.91
CA GLU A 201 -20.15 -21.35 6.00
C GLU A 201 -19.25 -21.37 7.25
N ASP A 202 -17.93 -21.35 7.06
CA ASP A 202 -16.94 -21.35 8.15
C ASP A 202 -16.75 -19.97 8.77
N PHE A 203 -16.70 -18.92 7.95
CA PHE A 203 -16.44 -17.53 8.38
C PHE A 203 -17.45 -16.54 7.77
N PRO A 204 -18.75 -16.63 8.14
CA PRO A 204 -19.81 -15.87 7.47
C PRO A 204 -19.64 -14.35 7.58
N LYS A 205 -19.18 -13.81 8.72
CA LYS A 205 -19.00 -12.35 8.85
C LYS A 205 -17.78 -11.86 8.08
N VAL A 206 -16.66 -12.59 8.10
CA VAL A 206 -15.46 -12.25 7.31
C VAL A 206 -15.80 -12.16 5.83
N HIS A 207 -16.52 -13.16 5.30
CA HIS A 207 -16.94 -13.18 3.90
C HIS A 207 -17.88 -12.03 3.57
N ALA A 208 -18.87 -11.75 4.43
CA ALA A 208 -19.74 -10.59 4.27
C ALA A 208 -18.96 -9.26 4.31
N TRP A 209 -17.98 -9.14 5.22
CA TRP A 209 -17.14 -7.96 5.41
C TRP A 209 -16.27 -7.65 4.18
N ILE A 210 -15.54 -8.63 3.65
CA ILE A 210 -14.71 -8.42 2.45
C ILE A 210 -15.56 -8.17 1.20
N ASN A 211 -16.77 -8.74 1.11
CA ASN A 211 -17.72 -8.51 0.03
C ASN A 211 -18.38 -7.12 0.11
N GLY A 212 -18.39 -6.50 1.29
CA GLY A 212 -18.82 -5.13 1.47
C GLY A 212 -17.83 -4.10 0.93
N LEU A 213 -16.57 -4.48 0.73
CA LEU A 213 -15.54 -3.61 0.16
C LEU A 213 -15.62 -3.56 -1.37
N PRO A 214 -15.16 -2.47 -2.00
CA PRO A 214 -15.11 -2.35 -3.44
C PRO A 214 -14.39 -3.54 -4.10
N LEU A 215 -15.00 -4.07 -5.14
CA LEU A 215 -14.35 -5.01 -6.04
C LEU A 215 -13.68 -4.20 -7.15
N HIS A 216 -12.42 -4.48 -7.43
CA HIS A 216 -11.65 -3.84 -8.50
C HIS A 216 -11.29 -4.89 -9.55
N THR A 217 -12.27 -5.26 -10.38
CA THR A 217 -12.13 -6.12 -11.55
C THR A 217 -11.85 -5.29 -12.80
N ALA A 218 -11.51 -5.94 -13.92
CA ALA A 218 -11.24 -5.22 -15.17
C ALA A 218 -12.50 -4.47 -15.68
N GLU A 219 -13.70 -4.95 -15.32
CA GLU A 219 -14.99 -4.39 -15.73
C GLU A 219 -15.41 -3.17 -14.92
N ASN A 220 -14.87 -2.98 -13.70
CA ASN A 220 -15.23 -1.88 -12.80
C ASN A 220 -14.00 -1.16 -12.23
N ASP A 221 -12.86 -1.28 -12.91
CA ASP A 221 -11.63 -0.63 -12.51
C ASP A 221 -11.69 0.89 -12.67
N ALA A 222 -10.80 1.59 -11.98
CA ALA A 222 -10.56 3.00 -12.23
C ALA A 222 -10.03 3.25 -13.64
N ASP A 223 -10.32 4.45 -14.16
CA ASP A 223 -9.86 4.88 -15.47
C ASP A 223 -8.34 4.78 -15.59
N LYS A 224 -7.88 4.20 -16.70
CA LYS A 224 -6.45 4.12 -17.02
C LYS A 224 -5.96 5.46 -17.57
N ILE A 225 -4.72 5.78 -17.26
CA ILE A 225 -4.00 6.94 -17.81
C ILE A 225 -2.68 6.49 -18.43
N SER A 226 -2.33 7.08 -19.57
CA SER A 226 -1.05 6.80 -20.25
C SER A 226 0.14 7.27 -19.40
N ALA A 227 1.34 6.76 -19.68
CA ALA A 227 2.54 7.19 -18.95
C ALA A 227 2.84 8.67 -19.19
N GLU A 228 2.63 9.14 -20.42
CA GLU A 228 2.84 10.50 -20.87
C GLU A 228 1.85 11.46 -20.18
N ASP A 229 0.55 11.14 -20.23
CA ASP A 229 -0.48 11.96 -19.60
C ASP A 229 -0.33 11.97 -18.07
N ALA A 230 0.01 10.82 -17.46
CA ALA A 230 0.25 10.75 -16.02
C ALA A 230 1.41 11.66 -15.61
N LYS A 231 2.52 11.60 -16.35
CA LYS A 231 3.69 12.46 -16.13
C LYS A 231 3.35 13.94 -16.30
N GLU A 232 2.66 14.30 -17.39
CA GLU A 232 2.22 15.69 -17.62
C GLU A 232 1.31 16.17 -16.50
N ARG A 233 0.34 15.33 -16.09
CA ARG A 233 -0.65 15.65 -15.06
C ARG A 233 -0.01 15.90 -13.70
N ILE A 234 0.91 15.04 -13.25
CA ILE A 234 1.58 15.28 -11.96
C ILE A 234 2.54 16.47 -12.05
N LEU A 235 3.34 16.60 -13.11
CA LEU A 235 4.35 17.67 -13.23
C LEU A 235 3.72 19.04 -13.47
N SER A 236 2.49 19.14 -13.97
CA SER A 236 1.78 20.41 -14.11
C SER A 236 1.00 20.83 -12.85
N SER A 237 0.80 19.91 -11.89
CA SER A 237 0.04 20.17 -10.66
C SER A 237 0.83 20.97 -9.61
N GLY A 238 0.16 21.47 -8.57
CA GLY A 238 0.84 21.97 -7.36
C GLY A 238 1.26 20.85 -6.41
N TYR A 239 2.06 21.19 -5.39
CA TYR A 239 2.24 20.33 -4.22
C TYR A 239 0.94 20.33 -3.41
N ALA A 240 0.48 19.15 -3.04
CA ALA A 240 -0.69 18.93 -2.18
C ALA A 240 -0.30 18.80 -0.70
N ALA A 241 0.91 18.32 -0.41
CA ALA A 241 1.39 18.16 0.94
C ALA A 241 1.82 19.51 1.55
N GLU A 242 1.55 19.68 2.84
CA GLU A 242 2.08 20.80 3.62
C GLU A 242 3.60 20.68 3.80
N ASP A 243 4.27 21.81 3.99
CA ASP A 243 5.69 21.81 4.34
C ASP A 243 5.88 21.45 5.81
N ILE A 244 6.38 20.24 6.05
CA ILE A 244 6.63 19.70 7.39
C ILE A 244 7.96 20.18 8.01
N GLY A 245 8.80 20.86 7.24
CA GLY A 245 10.14 21.29 7.66
C GLY A 245 11.06 20.14 8.10
N ILE A 246 12.10 20.49 8.85
CA ILE A 246 13.06 19.53 9.43
C ILE A 246 12.97 19.60 10.95
N ASP A 247 12.70 18.47 11.61
CA ASP A 247 12.71 18.35 13.06
C ASP A 247 14.17 18.50 13.56
N PRO A 248 14.52 19.56 14.30
CA PRO A 248 15.88 19.77 14.79
C PRO A 248 16.31 18.74 15.83
N ALA A 249 15.37 18.00 16.42
CA ALA A 249 15.63 16.91 17.35
C ALA A 249 15.68 15.54 16.66
N ASP A 250 15.59 15.47 15.33
CA ASP A 250 15.67 14.22 14.62
C ASP A 250 17.02 13.52 14.85
N PRO A 251 17.05 12.24 15.25
CA PRO A 251 18.28 11.55 15.59
C PRO A 251 19.25 11.38 14.40
N ASN A 252 18.80 11.55 13.16
CA ASN A 252 19.70 11.56 12.01
C ASN A 252 20.55 12.85 11.93
N GLY A 253 20.14 13.94 12.59
CA GLY A 253 20.86 15.22 12.59
C GLY A 253 21.00 15.89 11.22
N LEU A 254 20.19 15.47 10.24
CA LEU A 254 20.27 15.94 8.86
C LEU A 254 19.57 17.30 8.70
N GLN A 255 20.05 18.09 7.75
CA GLN A 255 19.53 19.42 7.45
C GLN A 255 18.81 19.43 6.10
N ALA A 256 17.90 20.39 5.91
CA ALA A 256 17.26 20.63 4.62
C ALA A 256 18.32 20.82 3.53
N GLY A 257 18.06 20.29 2.33
CA GLY A 257 18.99 20.33 1.20
C GLY A 257 20.05 19.21 1.21
N THR A 258 20.18 18.42 2.28
CA THR A 258 21.12 17.30 2.31
C THR A 258 20.74 16.25 1.27
N HIS A 259 21.71 15.76 0.49
CA HIS A 259 21.46 14.63 -0.41
C HIS A 259 21.41 13.34 0.40
N VAL A 260 20.36 12.56 0.20
CA VAL A 260 20.04 11.39 1.02
C VAL A 260 19.58 10.22 0.16
N SER A 261 19.70 9.02 0.73
CA SER A 261 19.11 7.79 0.23
C SER A 261 18.09 7.25 1.24
N VAL A 262 16.93 6.81 0.74
CA VAL A 262 15.84 6.23 1.53
C VAL A 262 15.58 4.82 1.02
N GLY A 263 15.80 3.81 1.85
CA GLY A 263 15.63 2.39 1.51
C GLY A 263 14.72 1.67 2.51
N THR A 264 14.16 0.54 2.08
CA THR A 264 13.35 -0.37 2.93
C THR A 264 14.24 -1.15 3.90
N THR A 265 13.68 -1.51 5.06
CA THR A 265 14.36 -2.34 6.07
C THR A 265 14.00 -3.82 6.00
N ASP A 266 12.89 -4.15 5.34
CA ASP A 266 12.23 -5.45 5.34
C ASP A 266 12.25 -6.16 3.97
N ASP A 267 12.94 -5.60 2.98
CA ASP A 267 13.30 -6.35 1.76
C ASP A 267 14.31 -7.46 2.09
N ALA A 268 14.33 -8.55 1.31
CA ALA A 268 15.29 -9.64 1.48
C ALA A 268 16.76 -9.17 1.41
N LYS A 269 17.01 -8.10 0.63
CA LYS A 269 18.23 -7.30 0.72
C LYS A 269 17.89 -5.89 1.20
N PRO A 270 17.97 -5.61 2.51
CA PRO A 270 17.66 -4.28 3.06
C PRO A 270 18.46 -3.18 2.38
N GLY A 271 17.79 -2.11 1.94
CA GLY A 271 18.40 -1.01 1.19
C GLY A 271 18.91 -1.37 -0.21
N GLY A 272 18.44 -2.46 -0.83
CA GLY A 272 18.93 -2.93 -2.13
C GLY A 272 18.56 -2.03 -3.32
N ARG A 273 17.50 -1.22 -3.23
CA ARG A 273 17.06 -0.26 -4.26
C ARG A 273 16.53 1.02 -3.60
N PRO A 274 17.41 1.86 -3.01
CA PRO A 274 16.97 3.07 -2.33
C PRO A 274 16.52 4.13 -3.34
N GLN A 275 15.68 5.04 -2.88
CA GLN A 275 15.43 6.30 -3.55
C GLN A 275 16.45 7.34 -3.10
N GLU A 276 17.09 8.01 -4.05
CA GLU A 276 17.94 9.16 -3.76
C GLU A 276 17.24 10.48 -4.08
N GLY A 277 17.59 11.53 -3.35
CA GLY A 277 17.01 12.86 -3.55
C GLY A 277 17.54 13.88 -2.55
N LYS A 278 17.07 15.12 -2.72
CA LYS A 278 17.37 16.22 -1.80
C LYS A 278 16.37 16.20 -0.65
N LEU A 279 16.81 16.07 0.59
CA LEU A 279 15.94 16.10 1.77
C LEU A 279 15.26 17.47 1.89
N VAL A 280 13.94 17.49 1.89
CA VAL A 280 13.13 18.72 2.03
C VAL A 280 12.14 18.66 3.19
N GLY A 281 11.88 17.47 3.75
CA GLY A 281 11.06 17.29 4.94
C GLY A 281 11.55 16.12 5.79
N LEU A 282 11.55 16.27 7.12
CA LEU A 282 11.96 15.25 8.06
C LEU A 282 11.25 15.47 9.39
N SER A 283 10.32 14.57 9.73
CA SER A 283 9.58 14.60 10.99
C SER A 283 9.63 13.24 11.69
N ARG A 284 8.98 13.15 12.86
CA ARG A 284 8.79 11.88 13.58
C ARG A 284 7.98 10.84 12.79
N ARG A 285 7.27 11.25 11.74
CA ARG A 285 6.37 10.38 10.97
C ARG A 285 6.84 10.19 9.53
N GLU A 286 7.50 11.17 8.95
CA GLU A 286 7.67 11.25 7.51
C GLU A 286 9.07 11.74 7.10
N ILE A 287 9.53 11.24 5.95
CA ILE A 287 10.73 11.67 5.23
C ILE A 287 10.26 12.14 3.85
N VAL A 288 10.64 13.34 3.43
CA VAL A 288 10.31 13.90 2.12
C VAL A 288 11.59 14.24 1.37
N VAL A 289 11.75 13.65 0.19
CA VAL A 289 12.89 13.90 -0.70
C VAL A 289 12.41 14.46 -2.04
N GLU A 290 13.04 15.53 -2.49
CA GLU A 290 12.78 16.15 -3.78
C GLU A 290 13.71 15.55 -4.85
N LEU A 291 13.11 15.16 -5.97
CA LEU A 291 13.79 14.63 -7.15
C LEU A 291 14.20 15.77 -8.10
N PRO A 292 15.15 15.54 -9.04
CA PRO A 292 15.63 16.59 -9.95
C PRO A 292 14.55 17.25 -10.83
N ASN A 293 13.44 16.54 -11.07
CA ASN A 293 12.29 17.05 -11.83
C ASN A 293 11.27 17.81 -10.96
N GLY A 294 11.57 18.02 -9.67
CA GLY A 294 10.72 18.74 -8.73
C GLY A 294 9.60 17.90 -8.09
N LEU A 295 9.49 16.61 -8.42
CA LEU A 295 8.59 15.71 -7.70
C LEU A 295 9.09 15.49 -6.28
N ARG A 296 8.16 15.32 -5.33
CA ARG A 296 8.49 14.97 -3.95
C ARG A 296 8.07 13.54 -3.66
N MET A 297 8.99 12.75 -3.15
CA MET A 297 8.76 11.39 -2.69
C MET A 297 8.64 11.39 -1.17
N HIS A 298 7.53 10.85 -0.67
CA HIS A 298 7.14 10.79 0.72
C HIS A 298 7.24 9.35 1.22
N PHE A 299 7.93 9.17 2.35
CA PHE A 299 8.15 7.88 2.99
C PHE A 299 7.82 7.96 4.48
N PRO A 300 7.22 6.92 5.07
CA PRO A 300 7.12 6.83 6.52
C PRO A 300 8.50 6.62 7.15
N ARG A 301 8.64 6.97 8.43
CA ARG A 301 9.83 6.62 9.21
C ARG A 301 9.90 5.12 9.51
N LEU A 302 8.74 4.49 9.77
CA LEU A 302 8.65 3.06 10.07
C LEU A 302 8.88 2.24 8.80
N GLY A 303 9.76 1.24 8.88
CA GLY A 303 10.09 0.36 7.75
C GLY A 303 11.13 0.92 6.76
N PHE A 304 11.68 2.10 7.05
CA PHE A 304 12.64 2.77 6.17
C PHE A 304 13.92 3.19 6.91
N VAL A 305 15.01 3.18 6.15
CA VAL A 305 16.34 3.65 6.55
C VAL A 305 16.69 4.88 5.73
N LEU A 306 17.01 5.96 6.44
CA LEU A 306 17.51 7.21 5.88
C LEU A 306 19.02 7.30 6.07
N LYS A 307 19.75 7.55 4.99
CA LYS A 307 21.21 7.74 5.03
C LYS A 307 21.60 8.98 4.25
N ARG A 308 22.64 9.67 4.71
CA ARG A 308 23.34 10.66 3.90
C ARG A 308 24.09 9.95 2.76
N VAL A 309 24.08 10.57 1.58
CA VAL A 309 24.90 10.19 0.43
C VAL A 309 26.16 11.06 0.39
#